data_AF-A0AAV0V283-F1
#
_entry.id   AF-A0AAV0V283-F1
#
_cell.length_a   1.000
_cell.length_b   1.000
_cell.length_c   1.000
_cell.angle_alpha   90.00
_cell.angle_beta   90.00
_cell.angle_gamma   90.00
#
_symmetry.space_group_name_H-M   'P 1'
#
loop_
_entity.id
_entity.type
_entity.pdbx_description
1 polymer ?
#
loop_
_entity_poly.entity_id
_entity_poly.type
_entity_poly.pdbx_seq_one_letter_code
_entity_poly.pdbx_strand_id
1 'polypeptide(L)'
;MSSSPKAEPAASSLSASTAFECTADPSPGSSTTSDSSSSQLLADLLAQVPNDGAKTARHHAALTVLAQLLLVNQDKSAMQAEDHAKLLRDATSAPQCVDIAKAALDVSKRPMDLAACEFASSASCPSSATPASTEKDQADAEKLVYPIPSNETERVSVIEQLRLHAIVDVPELNVICALAAAELDCPHSVVTLVERDVVRLLATNAPETWDVGSGNPREQTFCQHFVMEDKPLLVRHAEADARFHQIAPVKRMSLQFYTGFPISVTVRGREHEKVVVGALCCMDETSHQMTRSQYWRLMKLADAASAILGKHANERIAG
;
A
#
# COMPACT_ATOMS: atom_id res chain seq x y z
N MET A 1 23.93 51.11 -41.34
CA MET A 1 24.10 50.85 -39.90
C MET A 1 22.74 50.93 -39.25
N SER A 2 22.21 49.78 -38.80
CA SER A 2 21.37 49.57 -37.61
C SER A 2 20.53 48.33 -37.85
N SER A 3 21.09 47.16 -37.52
CA SER A 3 20.38 45.90 -37.41
C SER A 3 20.11 45.66 -35.93
N SER A 4 18.84 45.72 -35.52
CA SER A 4 18.41 45.31 -34.17
C SER A 4 18.10 43.81 -34.17
N PRO A 5 18.55 43.03 -33.17
CA PRO A 5 18.23 41.62 -33.09
C PRO A 5 16.84 41.43 -32.46
N LYS A 6 16.06 40.52 -33.07
CA LYS A 6 14.74 40.09 -32.63
C LYS A 6 14.94 39.05 -31.51
N ALA A 7 14.46 39.34 -30.31
CA ALA A 7 14.48 38.41 -29.19
C ALA A 7 13.48 37.27 -29.42
N GLU A 8 13.96 36.02 -29.35
CA GLU A 8 13.13 34.82 -29.24
C GLU A 8 12.61 34.68 -27.80
N PRO A 9 11.36 34.22 -27.59
CA PRO A 9 10.91 33.85 -26.26
C PRO A 9 11.40 32.43 -25.95
N ALA A 10 12.20 32.30 -24.90
CA ALA A 10 12.52 31.02 -24.30
C ALA A 10 11.25 30.42 -23.69
N ALA A 11 10.64 29.46 -24.38
CA ALA A 11 9.62 28.59 -23.80
C ALA A 11 10.32 27.64 -22.83
N SER A 12 10.30 27.98 -21.54
CA SER A 12 10.65 27.04 -20.47
C SER A 12 9.55 25.99 -20.36
N SER A 13 9.75 24.84 -21.00
CA SER A 13 8.96 23.65 -20.76
C SER A 13 9.21 23.16 -19.33
N LEU A 14 8.34 23.55 -18.40
CA LEU A 14 8.24 22.90 -17.09
C LEU A 14 7.68 21.49 -17.32
N SER A 15 8.55 20.48 -17.29
CA SER A 15 8.14 19.07 -17.37
C SER A 15 7.41 18.68 -16.08
N ALA A 16 6.09 18.53 -16.17
CA ALA A 16 5.19 18.11 -15.10
C ALA A 16 5.33 16.60 -14.79
N SER A 17 6.52 16.15 -14.36
CA SER A 17 6.80 14.71 -14.17
C SER A 17 7.37 14.32 -12.79
N THR A 18 7.39 15.21 -11.80
CA THR A 18 7.97 14.92 -10.47
C THR A 18 6.97 14.38 -9.42
N ALA A 19 5.73 14.07 -9.83
CA ALA A 19 4.66 13.68 -8.90
C ALA A 19 4.80 12.26 -8.33
N PHE A 20 5.57 11.37 -8.98
CA PHE A 20 5.56 9.92 -8.74
C PHE A 20 6.94 9.32 -8.45
N GLU A 21 7.90 10.08 -7.90
CA GLU A 21 9.25 9.57 -7.68
C GLU A 21 9.54 9.32 -6.20
N CYS A 22 10.41 8.36 -5.90
CA CYS A 22 11.03 8.25 -4.58
C CYS A 22 12.17 9.26 -4.43
N THR A 23 12.49 9.65 -3.21
CA THR A 23 13.72 10.37 -2.89
C THR A 23 14.81 9.42 -2.40
N ALA A 24 16.07 9.83 -2.55
CA ALA A 24 17.20 9.13 -1.96
C ALA A 24 17.07 9.09 -0.43
N ASP A 25 17.57 8.02 0.17
CA ASP A 25 17.66 7.92 1.62
C ASP A 25 18.60 9.03 2.15
N PRO A 26 18.32 9.64 3.32
CA PRO A 26 19.18 10.67 3.89
C PRO A 26 20.59 10.11 4.17
N SER A 27 21.63 10.91 3.88
CA SER A 27 23.04 10.51 4.06
C SER A 27 23.37 10.12 5.50
N PRO A 28 24.22 9.11 5.74
CA PRO A 28 24.65 8.70 7.07
C PRO A 28 25.69 9.70 7.63
N GLY A 29 25.22 10.88 8.06
CA GLY A 29 26.05 11.94 8.61
C GLY A 29 25.32 12.67 9.74
N SER A 30 25.73 12.38 10.97
CA SER A 30 25.37 13.10 12.21
C SER A 30 23.90 13.48 12.38
N SER A 31 23.03 12.48 12.43
CA SER A 31 21.84 12.45 13.27
C SER A 31 21.43 10.99 13.33
N THR A 32 20.89 10.55 14.46
CA THR A 32 20.32 9.22 14.66
C THR A 32 19.41 8.89 13.48
N THR A 33 19.89 8.08 12.54
CA THR A 33 19.11 7.65 11.39
C THR A 33 17.84 6.98 11.92
N SER A 34 16.73 7.30 11.28
CA SER A 34 15.37 6.80 11.48
C SER A 34 15.28 5.29 11.22
N ASP A 35 16.11 4.50 11.89
CA ASP A 35 16.09 3.06 11.88
C ASP A 35 14.87 2.63 12.68
N SER A 36 13.77 2.56 11.94
CA SER A 36 12.68 1.60 12.09
C SER A 36 11.55 1.94 13.06
N SER A 37 10.84 3.05 12.83
CA SER A 37 9.51 3.27 13.43
C SER A 37 8.64 2.01 13.36
N SER A 38 8.60 1.36 12.20
CA SER A 38 7.87 0.10 11.98
C SER A 38 8.46 -1.09 12.75
N SER A 39 9.78 -1.30 12.74
CA SER A 39 10.34 -2.48 13.43
C SER A 39 10.31 -2.31 14.95
N GLN A 40 10.46 -1.08 15.44
CA GLN A 40 10.28 -0.72 16.84
C GLN A 40 8.83 -0.91 17.24
N LEU A 41 7.87 -0.46 16.43
CA LEU A 41 6.45 -0.73 16.68
C LEU A 41 6.17 -2.23 16.75
N LEU A 42 6.70 -3.01 15.80
CA LEU A 42 6.55 -4.47 15.81
C LEU A 42 7.16 -5.07 17.08
N ALA A 43 8.34 -4.60 17.48
CA ALA A 43 9.00 -5.04 18.71
C ALA A 43 8.24 -4.63 19.97
N ASP A 44 7.65 -3.44 20.00
CA ASP A 44 6.83 -2.95 21.12
C ASP A 44 5.54 -3.78 21.22
N LEU A 45 4.94 -4.15 20.09
CA LEU A 45 3.80 -5.07 20.04
C LEU A 45 4.17 -6.46 20.57
N LEU A 46 5.42 -6.90 20.38
CA LEU A 46 5.94 -8.17 20.90
C LEU A 46 6.35 -8.08 22.38
N ALA A 47 6.85 -6.95 22.85
CA ALA A 47 7.35 -6.78 24.22
C ALA A 47 6.23 -6.58 25.26
N GLN A 48 5.04 -6.16 24.84
CA GLN A 48 3.91 -5.90 25.75
C GLN A 48 3.25 -7.20 26.25
N VAL A 49 3.73 -7.75 27.37
CA VAL A 49 3.07 -8.82 28.13
C VAL A 49 2.89 -8.36 29.58
N PRO A 50 1.65 -8.08 30.08
CA PRO A 50 0.83 -9.18 30.66
C PRO A 50 -0.72 -9.08 30.61
N ASN A 51 -1.32 -10.27 30.69
CA ASN A 51 -2.62 -10.75 31.22
C ASN A 51 -3.96 -10.11 30.79
N ASP A 52 -4.12 -9.79 29.51
CA ASP A 52 -5.43 -9.56 28.91
C ASP A 52 -5.50 -10.31 27.57
N GLY A 53 -6.62 -10.98 27.28
CA GLY A 53 -6.81 -11.79 26.07
C GLY A 53 -6.60 -11.00 24.78
N ALA A 54 -6.93 -9.70 24.79
CA ALA A 54 -6.67 -8.79 23.67
C ALA A 54 -5.17 -8.57 23.42
N LYS A 55 -4.34 -8.56 24.47
CA LYS A 55 -2.87 -8.40 24.35
C LYS A 55 -2.22 -9.67 23.80
N THR A 56 -2.71 -10.85 24.20
CA THR A 56 -2.24 -12.13 23.65
C THR A 56 -2.56 -12.27 22.16
N ALA A 57 -3.75 -11.85 21.74
CA ALA A 57 -4.14 -11.84 20.33
C ALA A 57 -3.24 -10.90 19.50
N ARG A 58 -2.96 -9.70 20.02
CA ARG A 58 -2.06 -8.74 19.37
C ARG A 58 -0.62 -9.26 19.25
N HIS A 59 -0.11 -9.90 20.30
CA HIS A 59 1.22 -10.53 20.28
C HIS A 59 1.29 -11.66 19.24
N HIS A 60 0.26 -12.51 19.18
CA HIS A 60 0.17 -13.55 18.16
C HIS A 60 0.12 -12.96 16.74
N ALA A 61 -0.67 -11.90 16.54
CA ALA A 61 -0.77 -11.22 15.27
C ALA A 61 0.58 -10.62 14.84
N ALA A 62 1.30 -9.98 15.77
CA ALA A 62 2.65 -9.46 15.55
C ALA A 62 3.65 -10.57 15.15
N LEU A 63 3.62 -11.71 15.84
CA LEU A 63 4.45 -12.87 15.48
C LEU A 63 4.10 -13.41 14.09
N THR A 64 2.82 -13.48 13.72
CA THR A 64 2.41 -13.92 12.39
C THR A 64 2.88 -12.95 11.32
N VAL A 65 2.74 -11.63 11.53
CA VAL A 65 3.26 -10.62 10.58
C VAL A 65 4.78 -10.72 10.45
N LEU A 66 5.50 -10.85 11.57
CA LEU A 66 6.94 -11.04 11.57
C LEU A 66 7.35 -12.28 10.77
N ALA A 67 6.66 -13.40 10.99
CA ALA A 67 6.90 -14.65 10.27
C ALA A 67 6.69 -14.46 8.77
N GLN A 68 5.62 -13.77 8.36
CA GLN A 68 5.33 -13.55 6.94
C GLN A 68 6.36 -12.64 6.27
N LEU A 69 6.79 -11.57 6.94
CA LEU A 69 7.86 -10.71 6.44
C LEU A 69 9.19 -11.45 6.25
N LEU A 70 9.51 -12.37 7.16
CA LEU A 70 10.68 -13.22 7.05
C LEU A 70 10.55 -14.22 5.89
N LEU A 71 9.38 -14.83 5.68
CA LEU A 71 9.16 -15.78 4.59
C LEU A 71 9.15 -15.12 3.21
N VAL A 72 8.57 -13.91 3.07
CA VAL A 72 8.51 -13.15 1.82
C VAL A 72 9.90 -12.75 1.29
N ASN A 73 10.90 -12.61 2.17
CA ASN A 73 12.27 -12.26 1.76
C ASN A 73 13.04 -13.42 1.07
N GLN A 74 12.42 -14.57 0.83
CA GLN A 74 13.09 -15.72 0.27
C GLN A 74 13.11 -15.68 -1.26
N ASP A 75 14.26 -15.37 -1.82
CA ASP A 75 14.67 -15.97 -3.09
C ASP A 75 14.92 -17.47 -2.86
N LYS A 76 13.82 -18.23 -2.77
CA LYS A 76 13.68 -19.69 -2.90
C LYS A 76 14.85 -20.57 -2.39
N SER A 77 15.32 -20.43 -1.15
CA SER A 77 16.21 -21.45 -0.55
C SER A 77 15.68 -22.00 0.78
N ALA A 78 15.61 -23.32 0.90
CA ALA A 78 15.13 -24.03 2.09
C ALA A 78 15.99 -23.75 3.34
N MET A 79 17.28 -23.40 3.15
CA MET A 79 18.19 -23.06 4.25
C MET A 79 17.78 -21.78 4.97
N GLN A 80 17.30 -20.77 4.24
CA GLN A 80 16.83 -19.50 4.85
C GLN A 80 15.52 -19.67 5.62
N ALA A 81 14.67 -20.62 5.21
CA ALA A 81 13.41 -20.90 5.91
C ALA A 81 13.65 -21.51 7.30
N GLU A 82 14.60 -22.45 7.43
CA GLU A 82 14.95 -23.03 8.72
C GLU A 82 15.62 -21.99 9.65
N ASP A 83 16.47 -21.13 9.10
CA ASP A 83 17.08 -20.02 9.84
C ASP A 83 16.01 -19.05 10.36
N HIS A 84 15.02 -18.69 9.55
CA HIS A 84 13.92 -17.82 9.98
C HIS A 84 13.00 -18.52 10.99
N ALA A 85 12.76 -19.82 10.86
CA ALA A 85 12.02 -20.61 11.85
C ALA A 85 12.77 -20.67 13.19
N LYS A 86 14.10 -20.74 13.16
CA LYS A 86 14.93 -20.59 14.36
C LYS A 86 14.81 -19.20 14.95
N LEU A 87 14.94 -18.13 14.14
CA LEU A 87 14.76 -16.75 14.60
C LEU A 87 13.38 -16.54 15.24
N LEU A 88 12.31 -17.08 14.66
CA LEU A 88 10.97 -16.98 15.25
C LEU A 88 10.86 -17.73 16.58
N ARG A 89 11.43 -18.94 16.68
CA ARG A 89 11.51 -19.67 17.96
C ARG A 89 12.27 -18.86 19.02
N ASP A 90 13.38 -18.24 18.63
CA ASP A 90 14.19 -17.40 19.50
C ASP A 90 13.41 -16.12 19.89
N ALA A 91 12.66 -15.49 18.97
CA ALA A 91 11.80 -14.33 19.23
C ALA A 91 10.66 -14.65 20.21
N THR A 92 10.07 -15.83 20.10
CA THR A 92 9.01 -16.29 21.01
C THR A 92 9.49 -16.59 22.43
N SER A 93 10.82 -16.70 22.62
CA SER A 93 11.43 -17.13 23.90
C SER A 93 12.36 -16.09 24.53
N ALA A 94 12.75 -15.02 23.84
CA ALA A 94 13.73 -14.03 24.31
C ALA A 94 13.43 -12.58 23.87
N PRO A 95 13.93 -11.56 24.60
CA PRO A 95 13.71 -10.13 24.32
C PRO A 95 14.43 -9.57 23.07
N GLN A 96 15.04 -10.40 22.23
CA GLN A 96 15.73 -9.98 20.99
C GLN A 96 14.77 -9.70 19.81
N CYS A 97 13.49 -9.40 20.10
CA CYS A 97 12.46 -9.15 19.09
C CYS A 97 12.77 -7.94 18.18
N VAL A 98 13.46 -6.93 18.71
CA VAL A 98 13.84 -5.72 17.94
C VAL A 98 14.76 -6.08 16.77
N ASP A 99 15.83 -6.84 17.01
CA ASP A 99 16.79 -7.17 15.95
C ASP A 99 16.18 -8.06 14.88
N ILE A 100 15.26 -8.95 15.27
CA ILE A 100 14.54 -9.82 14.35
C ILE A 100 13.52 -9.01 13.53
N ALA A 101 12.80 -8.08 14.15
CA ALA A 101 11.90 -7.17 13.44
C ALA A 101 12.69 -6.27 12.46
N LYS A 102 13.86 -5.78 12.86
CA LYS A 102 14.78 -5.03 11.99
C LYS A 102 15.21 -5.87 10.80
N ALA A 103 15.65 -7.10 11.03
CA ALA A 103 16.03 -8.02 9.96
C ALA A 103 14.84 -8.30 9.01
N ALA A 104 13.63 -8.47 9.56
CA ALA A 104 12.43 -8.71 8.77
C ALA A 104 12.07 -7.52 7.88
N LEU A 105 12.33 -6.29 8.30
CA LEU A 105 12.09 -5.06 7.55
C LEU A 105 13.34 -4.50 6.85
N ASP A 106 14.47 -5.21 6.89
CA ASP A 106 15.71 -4.78 6.25
C ASP A 106 15.54 -4.70 4.72
N VAL A 107 15.94 -3.58 4.15
CA VAL A 107 15.89 -3.27 2.71
C VAL A 107 17.27 -2.90 2.15
N SER A 108 18.33 -3.12 2.94
CA SER A 108 19.73 -2.88 2.54
C SER A 108 20.12 -3.62 1.26
N LYS A 109 19.55 -4.81 1.03
CA LYS A 109 19.79 -5.65 -0.15
C LYS A 109 18.95 -5.30 -1.37
N ARG A 110 17.97 -4.38 -1.25
CA ARG A 110 17.13 -3.96 -2.38
C ARG A 110 17.93 -3.04 -3.33
N PRO A 111 17.56 -2.93 -4.62
CA PRO A 111 18.24 -2.03 -5.56
C PRO A 111 18.37 -0.62 -5.01
N MET A 112 19.56 -0.02 -5.08
CA MET A 112 19.83 1.36 -4.62
C MET A 112 19.37 2.43 -5.61
N ASP A 113 19.21 2.05 -6.87
CA ASP A 113 18.72 2.95 -7.92
C ASP A 113 17.25 3.32 -7.67
N LEU A 114 16.95 4.62 -7.69
CA LEU A 114 15.59 5.14 -7.54
C LEU A 114 14.69 4.74 -8.71
N ALA A 115 15.26 4.48 -9.89
CA ALA A 115 14.51 3.99 -11.03
C ALA A 115 13.87 2.61 -10.79
N ALA A 116 14.36 1.84 -9.81
CA ALA A 116 13.75 0.58 -9.40
C ALA A 116 12.50 0.76 -8.54
N CYS A 117 12.20 1.98 -8.07
CA CYS A 117 10.96 2.32 -7.38
C CYS A 117 9.94 2.77 -8.43
N GLU A 118 9.30 1.80 -9.10
CA GLU A 118 8.33 2.08 -10.15
C GLU A 118 6.93 2.29 -9.57
N PHE A 119 6.26 3.35 -10.02
CA PHE A 119 4.87 3.63 -9.68
C PHE A 119 3.96 3.51 -10.89
N ALA A 120 2.68 3.23 -10.63
CA ALA A 120 1.64 3.29 -11.63
C ALA A 120 1.56 4.71 -12.21
N SER A 121 1.66 4.81 -13.54
CA SER A 121 1.69 6.09 -14.24
C SER A 121 0.28 6.65 -14.46
N SER A 122 0.18 7.96 -14.68
CA SER A 122 -1.04 8.57 -15.22
C SER A 122 -1.27 8.18 -16.69
N ALA A 123 -0.22 7.87 -17.46
CA ALA A 123 -0.31 7.55 -18.89
C ALA A 123 -1.00 6.20 -19.17
N SER A 124 -0.88 5.27 -18.24
CA SER A 124 -1.48 3.93 -18.28
C SER A 124 -2.88 3.86 -17.69
N CYS A 125 -3.30 4.92 -17.00
CA CYS A 125 -4.63 5.09 -16.43
C CYS A 125 -5.33 6.32 -17.05
N PRO A 126 -5.85 6.23 -18.29
CA PRO A 126 -6.60 7.32 -18.87
C PRO A 126 -7.90 7.54 -18.08
N SER A 127 -7.90 8.52 -17.19
CA SER A 127 -9.15 9.11 -16.71
C SER A 127 -9.65 10.04 -17.81
N SER A 128 -10.84 9.77 -18.34
CA SER A 128 -11.54 10.72 -19.21
C SER A 128 -12.10 11.87 -18.38
N ALA A 129 -11.23 12.68 -17.78
CA ALA A 129 -11.59 14.04 -17.43
C ALA A 129 -11.50 14.85 -18.73
N THR A 130 -12.51 14.73 -19.59
CA THR A 130 -12.64 15.64 -20.72
C THR A 130 -12.81 17.05 -20.13
N PRO A 131 -12.03 18.06 -20.55
CA PRO A 131 -12.30 19.42 -20.13
C PRO A 131 -13.67 19.77 -20.67
N ALA A 132 -14.64 19.94 -19.75
CA ALA A 132 -16.02 20.21 -20.08
C ALA A 132 -16.11 21.37 -21.08
N SER A 133 -16.51 21.05 -22.32
CA SER A 133 -17.04 22.03 -23.24
C SER A 133 -18.24 22.66 -22.55
N THR A 134 -18.19 23.98 -22.38
CA THR A 134 -19.30 24.82 -21.93
C THR A 134 -20.55 24.57 -22.75
N GLU A 135 -21.53 23.83 -22.23
CA GLU A 135 -22.96 24.07 -22.46
C GLU A 135 -23.76 23.68 -21.21
N LYS A 136 -24.76 24.50 -20.90
CA LYS A 136 -25.59 24.50 -19.70
C LYS A 136 -26.60 23.35 -19.66
N ASP A 137 -27.07 23.08 -18.44
CA ASP A 137 -28.34 22.43 -18.05
C ASP A 137 -28.45 20.90 -18.16
N GLN A 138 -28.11 20.18 -17.07
CA GLN A 138 -29.07 19.39 -16.26
C GLN A 138 -28.37 18.60 -15.15
N ALA A 139 -29.04 18.50 -14.01
CA ALA A 139 -28.63 17.75 -12.83
C ALA A 139 -28.76 16.23 -13.08
N ASP A 140 -27.76 15.65 -13.73
CA ASP A 140 -27.38 14.25 -13.56
C ASP A 140 -25.97 14.27 -12.99
N ALA A 141 -25.76 13.58 -11.86
CA ALA A 141 -24.44 13.46 -11.25
C ALA A 141 -23.46 12.90 -12.30
N GLU A 142 -22.51 13.74 -12.73
CA GLU A 142 -21.50 13.40 -13.71
C GLU A 142 -20.79 12.12 -13.25
N LYS A 143 -21.07 11.00 -13.91
CA LYS A 143 -20.61 9.68 -13.47
C LYS A 143 -19.10 9.63 -13.67
N LEU A 144 -18.34 9.72 -12.57
CA LEU A 144 -16.89 9.54 -12.57
C LEU A 144 -16.56 8.21 -13.25
N VAL A 145 -15.90 8.28 -14.41
CA VAL A 145 -15.44 7.12 -15.18
C VAL A 145 -14.10 6.69 -14.61
N TYR A 146 -13.95 5.40 -14.35
CA TYR A 146 -12.72 4.82 -13.80
C TYR A 146 -12.12 3.76 -14.73
N PRO A 147 -10.79 3.58 -14.69
CA PRO A 147 -10.14 2.58 -15.53
C PRO A 147 -10.47 1.16 -15.07
N ILE A 148 -10.66 0.26 -16.03
CA ILE A 148 -10.92 -1.17 -15.82
C ILE A 148 -9.73 -1.96 -16.39
N PRO A 149 -9.09 -2.85 -15.60
CA PRO A 149 -7.93 -3.59 -16.07
C PRO A 149 -8.34 -4.68 -17.08
N SER A 150 -7.41 -5.07 -17.95
CA SER A 150 -7.66 -6.08 -18.98
C SER A 150 -8.02 -7.45 -18.41
N ASN A 151 -7.55 -7.77 -17.20
CA ASN A 151 -7.86 -9.00 -16.47
C ASN A 151 -9.03 -8.87 -15.47
N GLU A 152 -9.87 -7.83 -15.55
CA GLU A 152 -10.93 -7.57 -14.55
C GLU A 152 -11.86 -8.77 -14.34
N THR A 153 -12.22 -9.49 -15.41
CA THR A 153 -13.09 -10.67 -15.32
C THR A 153 -12.45 -11.77 -14.47
N GLU A 154 -11.16 -12.03 -14.68
CA GLU A 154 -10.41 -12.99 -13.88
C GLU A 154 -10.27 -12.51 -12.43
N ARG A 155 -9.88 -11.25 -12.26
CA ARG A 155 -9.70 -10.61 -10.95
C ARG A 155 -10.93 -10.75 -10.06
N VAL A 156 -12.10 -10.39 -10.58
CA VAL A 156 -13.38 -10.53 -9.87
C VAL A 156 -13.72 -12.01 -9.64
N SER A 157 -13.49 -12.89 -10.63
CA SER A 157 -13.70 -14.34 -10.44
C SER A 157 -12.85 -14.90 -9.30
N VAL A 158 -11.60 -14.47 -9.15
CA VAL A 158 -10.72 -14.91 -8.06
C VAL A 158 -11.22 -14.42 -6.70
N ILE A 159 -11.66 -13.17 -6.62
CA ILE A 159 -12.25 -12.61 -5.39
C ILE A 159 -13.45 -13.44 -4.92
N GLU A 160 -14.33 -13.82 -5.84
CA GLU A 160 -15.52 -14.63 -5.55
C GLU A 160 -15.16 -16.06 -5.16
N GLN A 161 -14.29 -16.72 -5.93
CA GLN A 161 -13.84 -18.10 -5.66
C GLN A 161 -13.18 -18.22 -4.29
N LEU A 162 -12.35 -17.24 -3.94
CA LEU A 162 -11.63 -17.19 -2.67
C LEU A 162 -12.45 -16.59 -1.52
N ARG A 163 -13.67 -16.12 -1.80
CA ARG A 163 -14.57 -15.46 -0.83
C ARG A 163 -13.87 -14.36 -0.04
N LEU A 164 -13.03 -13.56 -0.70
CA LEU A 164 -12.17 -12.58 -0.03
C LEU A 164 -12.97 -11.49 0.70
N HIS A 165 -14.17 -11.18 0.21
CA HIS A 165 -15.08 -10.22 0.84
C HIS A 165 -15.50 -10.61 2.27
N ALA A 166 -15.39 -11.89 2.63
CA ALA A 166 -15.74 -12.39 3.95
C ALA A 166 -14.56 -12.36 4.96
N ILE A 167 -13.38 -11.93 4.51
CA ILE A 167 -12.17 -11.82 5.33
C ILE A 167 -12.02 -10.36 5.77
N VAL A 168 -12.59 -10.05 6.92
CA VAL A 168 -12.60 -8.69 7.48
C VAL A 168 -12.10 -8.74 8.93
N ASP A 169 -11.47 -7.65 9.36
CA ASP A 169 -10.96 -7.44 10.72
C ASP A 169 -10.00 -8.54 11.20
N VAL A 170 -9.10 -8.97 10.31
CA VAL A 170 -8.03 -9.92 10.65
C VAL A 170 -6.97 -9.19 11.47
N PRO A 171 -6.67 -9.60 12.72
CA PRO A 171 -5.72 -8.91 13.60
C PRO A 171 -4.34 -8.68 12.99
N GLU A 172 -3.84 -9.65 12.23
CA GLU A 172 -2.57 -9.58 11.50
C GLU A 172 -2.56 -8.47 10.45
N LEU A 173 -3.67 -8.27 9.74
CA LEU A 173 -3.79 -7.19 8.75
C LEU A 173 -3.88 -5.82 9.44
N ASN A 174 -4.51 -5.73 10.61
CA ASN A 174 -4.51 -4.51 11.42
C ASN A 174 -3.11 -4.14 11.90
N VAL A 175 -2.29 -5.13 12.31
CA VAL A 175 -0.87 -4.91 12.64
C VAL A 175 -0.10 -4.38 11.43
N ILE A 176 -0.32 -4.93 10.24
CA ILE A 176 0.30 -4.42 9.00
C ILE A 176 -0.08 -2.95 8.75
N CYS A 177 -1.35 -2.58 8.93
CA CYS A 177 -1.78 -1.19 8.78
C CYS A 177 -1.05 -0.29 9.78
N ALA A 178 -0.93 -0.71 11.05
CA ALA A 178 -0.23 0.08 12.07
C ALA A 178 1.25 0.29 11.71
N LEU A 179 1.93 -0.74 11.20
CA LEU A 179 3.31 -0.65 10.72
C LEU A 179 3.44 0.29 9.52
N ALA A 180 2.54 0.18 8.54
CA ALA A 180 2.57 1.02 7.34
C ALA A 180 2.30 2.50 7.63
N ALA A 181 1.36 2.79 8.54
CA ALA A 181 1.10 4.13 9.05
C ALA A 181 2.35 4.71 9.74
N ALA A 182 2.97 3.94 10.64
CA ALA A 182 4.17 4.34 11.37
C ALA A 182 5.41 4.53 10.47
N GLU A 183 5.52 3.78 9.37
CA GLU A 183 6.60 3.88 8.39
C GLU A 183 6.62 5.22 7.65
N LEU A 184 5.43 5.75 7.36
CA LEU A 184 5.23 6.97 6.58
C LEU A 184 4.85 8.17 7.45
N ASP A 185 4.78 8.00 8.78
CA ASP A 185 4.27 9.01 9.71
C ASP A 185 2.87 9.52 9.28
N CYS A 186 2.02 8.61 8.80
CA CYS A 186 0.66 8.90 8.39
C CYS A 186 -0.32 8.50 9.51
N PRO A 187 -1.44 9.22 9.71
CA PRO A 187 -2.44 8.88 10.71
C PRO A 187 -3.23 7.62 10.33
N HIS A 188 -3.40 7.35 9.03
CA HIS A 188 -4.29 6.32 8.55
C HIS A 188 -3.59 5.37 7.57
N SER A 189 -3.79 4.08 7.83
CA SER A 189 -3.51 3.01 6.90
C SER A 189 -4.65 2.00 6.90
N VAL A 190 -4.90 1.43 5.72
CA VAL A 190 -5.99 0.50 5.46
C VAL A 190 -5.55 -0.60 4.51
N VAL A 191 -6.13 -1.79 4.68
CA VAL A 191 -6.12 -2.84 3.66
C VAL A 191 -7.47 -2.85 2.97
N THR A 192 -7.46 -2.77 1.65
CA THR A 192 -8.67 -2.71 0.82
C THR A 192 -8.77 -3.88 -0.14
N LEU A 193 -10.00 -4.24 -0.51
CA LEU A 193 -10.35 -5.19 -1.56
C LEU A 193 -11.14 -4.44 -2.63
N VAL A 194 -10.64 -4.43 -3.87
CA VAL A 194 -11.35 -3.78 -4.98
C VAL A 194 -12.31 -4.79 -5.58
N GLU A 195 -13.59 -4.70 -5.29
CA GLU A 195 -14.62 -5.52 -5.94
C GLU A 195 -15.03 -4.89 -7.29
N ARG A 196 -16.09 -5.39 -7.92
CA ARG A 196 -16.56 -4.87 -9.22
C ARG A 196 -16.90 -3.38 -9.14
N ASP A 197 -17.80 -3.04 -8.22
CA ASP A 197 -18.41 -1.71 -8.11
C ASP A 197 -18.08 -1.01 -6.79
N VAL A 198 -17.46 -1.71 -5.84
CA VAL A 198 -17.10 -1.17 -4.52
C VAL A 198 -15.66 -1.49 -4.16
N VAL A 199 -15.05 -0.65 -3.34
CA VAL A 199 -13.81 -0.98 -2.62
C VAL A 199 -14.17 -1.22 -1.17
N ARG A 200 -13.97 -2.47 -0.73
CA ARG A 200 -14.26 -2.90 0.63
C ARG A 200 -13.04 -2.68 1.52
N LEU A 201 -13.28 -2.19 2.72
CA LEU A 201 -12.28 -2.09 3.76
C LEU A 201 -12.13 -3.42 4.51
N LEU A 202 -10.95 -4.02 4.52
CA LEU A 202 -10.70 -5.29 5.21
C LEU A 202 -10.04 -5.12 6.58
N ALA A 203 -9.17 -4.12 6.74
CA ALA A 203 -8.43 -3.86 7.98
C ALA A 203 -7.99 -2.40 8.05
N THR A 204 -7.70 -1.90 9.26
CA THR A 204 -7.25 -0.52 9.49
C THR A 204 -6.46 -0.40 10.79
N ASN A 205 -5.61 0.62 10.89
CA ASN A 205 -5.00 1.03 12.16
C ASN A 205 -5.87 1.97 13.01
N ALA A 206 -6.99 2.48 12.47
CA ALA A 206 -7.84 3.49 13.09
C ALA A 206 -9.34 3.11 12.97
N PRO A 207 -9.79 2.02 13.65
CA PRO A 207 -11.14 1.48 13.53
C PRO A 207 -12.25 2.42 14.04
N GLU A 208 -11.91 3.42 14.84
CA GLU A 208 -12.83 4.49 15.24
C GLU A 208 -13.15 5.47 14.11
N THR A 209 -12.29 5.54 13.08
CA THR A 209 -12.46 6.42 11.92
C THR A 209 -12.96 5.64 10.71
N TRP A 210 -12.49 4.40 10.55
CA TRP A 210 -12.72 3.58 9.36
C TRP A 210 -13.55 2.34 9.68
N ASP A 211 -14.76 2.27 9.12
CA ASP A 211 -15.71 1.17 9.36
C ASP A 211 -15.32 -0.10 8.58
N VAL A 212 -14.72 -1.08 9.26
CA VAL A 212 -14.24 -2.32 8.66
C VAL A 212 -15.41 -3.15 8.10
N GLY A 213 -15.27 -3.63 6.88
CA GLY A 213 -16.31 -4.33 6.14
C GLY A 213 -17.24 -3.43 5.33
N SER A 214 -17.19 -2.10 5.53
CA SER A 214 -17.88 -1.14 4.68
C SER A 214 -17.30 -1.11 3.26
N GLY A 215 -18.08 -0.60 2.31
CA GLY A 215 -17.68 -0.46 0.91
C GLY A 215 -17.91 0.96 0.41
N ASN A 216 -16.91 1.53 -0.25
CA ASN A 216 -17.05 2.80 -0.97
C ASN A 216 -17.30 2.53 -2.46
N PRO A 217 -18.13 3.33 -3.15
CA PRO A 217 -18.26 3.24 -4.60
C PRO A 217 -16.89 3.33 -5.27
N ARG A 218 -16.57 2.38 -6.16
CA ARG A 218 -15.21 2.24 -6.70
C ARG A 218 -14.72 3.52 -7.36
N GLU A 219 -15.60 4.19 -8.10
CA GLU A 219 -15.37 5.48 -8.77
C GLU A 219 -14.98 6.64 -7.83
N GLN A 220 -15.23 6.49 -6.52
CA GLN A 220 -14.89 7.48 -5.48
C GLN A 220 -13.59 7.15 -4.75
N THR A 221 -12.74 6.26 -5.29
CA THR A 221 -11.56 5.76 -4.58
C THR A 221 -10.26 5.95 -5.36
N PHE A 222 -9.15 6.11 -4.64
CA PHE A 222 -7.81 6.01 -5.23
C PHE A 222 -7.51 4.59 -5.71
N CYS A 223 -7.99 3.61 -4.94
CA CYS A 223 -7.74 2.18 -5.08
C CYS A 223 -8.04 1.62 -6.48
N GLN A 224 -9.02 2.17 -7.19
CA GLN A 224 -9.33 1.73 -8.55
C GLN A 224 -8.14 1.79 -9.53
N HIS A 225 -7.13 2.64 -9.26
CA HIS A 225 -6.02 2.85 -10.17
C HIS A 225 -4.86 1.86 -9.96
N PHE A 226 -4.77 1.17 -8.80
CA PHE A 226 -3.66 0.23 -8.57
C PHE A 226 -3.84 -1.09 -9.33
N VAL A 227 -5.09 -1.51 -9.61
CA VAL A 227 -5.36 -2.80 -10.31
C VAL A 227 -4.93 -2.76 -11.79
N MET A 228 -4.49 -1.62 -12.29
CA MET A 228 -4.19 -1.43 -13.71
C MET A 228 -2.78 -1.88 -14.11
N GLU A 229 -1.79 -1.76 -13.22
CA GLU A 229 -0.38 -1.98 -13.56
C GLU A 229 0.38 -2.89 -12.58
N ASP A 230 -0.29 -3.43 -11.58
CA ASP A 230 0.33 -4.22 -10.51
C ASP A 230 1.52 -3.51 -9.83
N LYS A 231 1.49 -2.17 -9.83
CA LYS A 231 2.53 -1.30 -9.28
C LYS A 231 1.97 -0.41 -8.17
N PRO A 232 2.80 0.02 -7.20
CA PRO A 232 2.39 1.01 -6.22
C PRO A 232 1.90 2.31 -6.86
N LEU A 233 0.97 3.00 -6.21
CA LEU A 233 0.50 4.32 -6.61
C LEU A 233 0.92 5.32 -5.55
N LEU A 234 1.55 6.42 -5.95
CA LEU A 234 1.90 7.54 -5.06
C LEU A 234 1.17 8.80 -5.54
N VAL A 235 0.41 9.45 -4.66
CA VAL A 235 -0.28 10.70 -4.94
C VAL A 235 0.12 11.68 -3.84
N ARG A 236 0.99 12.62 -4.19
CA ARG A 236 1.52 13.59 -3.23
C ARG A 236 0.57 14.76 -2.95
N HIS A 237 -0.21 15.13 -3.96
CA HIS A 237 -1.12 16.30 -3.96
C HIS A 237 -2.43 15.92 -4.67
N ALA A 238 -3.29 15.20 -3.98
CA ALA A 238 -4.53 14.67 -4.53
C ALA A 238 -5.50 15.77 -4.99
N GLU A 239 -5.43 16.94 -4.36
CA GLU A 239 -6.18 18.15 -4.72
C GLU A 239 -5.76 18.76 -6.06
N ALA A 240 -4.52 18.50 -6.49
CA ALA A 240 -3.95 18.96 -7.75
C ALA A 240 -3.95 17.88 -8.85
N ASP A 241 -4.29 16.63 -8.51
CA ASP A 241 -4.34 15.52 -9.45
C ASP A 241 -5.71 15.46 -10.14
N ALA A 242 -5.74 15.63 -11.46
CA ALA A 242 -6.96 15.62 -12.26
C ALA A 242 -7.80 14.33 -12.14
N ARG A 243 -7.19 13.23 -11.69
CA ARG A 243 -7.90 11.95 -11.46
C ARG A 243 -8.63 11.92 -10.12
N PHE A 244 -8.14 12.67 -9.13
CA PHE A 244 -8.55 12.52 -7.73
C PHE A 244 -9.17 13.78 -7.13
N HIS A 245 -8.96 14.96 -7.71
CA HIS A 245 -9.41 16.21 -7.10
C HIS A 245 -10.93 16.33 -6.89
N GLN A 246 -11.74 15.47 -7.52
CA GLN A 246 -13.20 15.42 -7.38
C GLN A 246 -13.73 14.27 -6.51
N ILE A 247 -12.90 13.29 -6.13
CA ILE A 247 -13.40 12.16 -5.35
C ILE A 247 -13.71 12.58 -3.90
N ALA A 248 -14.69 11.91 -3.30
CA ALA A 248 -15.17 12.24 -1.96
C ALA A 248 -14.06 12.33 -0.88
N PRO A 249 -13.05 11.44 -0.82
CA PRO A 249 -11.95 11.56 0.15
C PRO A 249 -11.20 12.90 0.06
N VAL A 250 -10.95 13.40 -1.16
CA VAL A 250 -10.25 14.68 -1.36
C VAL A 250 -11.17 15.86 -1.04
N LYS A 251 -12.42 15.82 -1.51
CA LYS A 251 -13.36 16.94 -1.36
C LYS A 251 -13.92 17.10 0.06
N ARG A 252 -14.11 16.00 0.78
CA ARG A 252 -14.87 15.99 2.05
C ARG A 252 -14.00 15.74 3.26
N MET A 253 -12.87 15.06 3.10
CA MET A 253 -11.94 14.73 4.18
C MET A 253 -10.58 15.44 3.99
N SER A 254 -10.45 16.34 3.02
CA SER A 254 -9.24 17.13 2.77
C SER A 254 -7.97 16.29 2.60
N LEU A 255 -8.11 15.04 2.13
CA LEU A 255 -6.99 14.14 1.93
C LEU A 255 -6.10 14.66 0.80
N GLN A 256 -4.82 14.89 1.11
CA GLN A 256 -3.82 15.43 0.18
C GLN A 256 -2.83 14.35 -0.25
N PHE A 257 -2.47 13.45 0.66
CA PHE A 257 -1.53 12.37 0.41
C PHE A 257 -2.22 11.02 0.37
N TYR A 258 -1.88 10.24 -0.64
CA TYR A 258 -2.25 8.84 -0.73
C TYR A 258 -1.08 8.02 -1.29
N THR A 259 -0.83 6.87 -0.71
CA THR A 259 -0.03 5.83 -1.34
C THR A 259 -0.71 4.47 -1.20
N GLY A 260 -0.58 3.62 -2.21
CA GLY A 260 -1.17 2.28 -2.22
C GLY A 260 -0.20 1.27 -2.81
N PHE A 261 0.00 0.16 -2.11
CA PHE A 261 0.88 -0.94 -2.50
C PHE A 261 0.05 -2.19 -2.79
N PRO A 262 0.27 -2.89 -3.91
CA PRO A 262 -0.62 -3.95 -4.38
C PRO A 262 -0.63 -5.16 -3.44
N ILE A 263 -1.83 -5.66 -3.17
CA ILE A 263 -2.07 -6.93 -2.49
C ILE A 263 -2.58 -7.93 -3.52
N SER A 264 -1.90 -9.07 -3.59
CA SER A 264 -2.17 -10.11 -4.57
C SER A 264 -2.49 -11.44 -3.91
N VAL A 265 -3.21 -12.28 -4.62
CA VAL A 265 -3.49 -13.66 -4.22
C VAL A 265 -3.12 -14.59 -5.36
N THR A 266 -2.80 -15.84 -5.02
CA THR A 266 -2.62 -16.91 -6.00
C THR A 266 -3.84 -17.84 -5.96
N VAL A 267 -4.19 -18.38 -7.12
CA VAL A 267 -5.25 -19.38 -7.24
C VAL A 267 -4.63 -20.76 -7.16
N ARG A 268 -5.26 -21.69 -6.42
CA ARG A 268 -4.81 -23.09 -6.38
C ARG A 268 -4.76 -23.67 -7.79
N GLY A 269 -3.64 -24.31 -8.13
CA GLY A 269 -3.39 -24.83 -9.49
C GLY A 269 -2.80 -23.82 -10.46
N ARG A 270 -2.64 -22.54 -10.06
CA ARG A 270 -1.94 -21.50 -10.81
C ARG A 270 -1.00 -20.69 -9.92
N GLU A 271 -0.11 -21.39 -9.22
CA GLU A 271 0.78 -20.75 -8.22
C GLU A 271 1.78 -19.74 -8.81
N HIS A 272 1.99 -19.76 -10.13
CA HIS A 272 2.83 -18.80 -10.84
C HIS A 272 2.11 -17.51 -11.24
N GLU A 273 0.79 -17.45 -11.05
CA GLU A 273 -0.05 -16.31 -11.44
C GLU A 273 -0.56 -15.59 -10.18
N LYS A 274 -0.05 -14.37 -9.96
CA LYS A 274 -0.52 -13.48 -8.91
C LYS A 274 -1.60 -12.58 -9.50
N VAL A 275 -2.73 -12.51 -8.83
CA VAL A 275 -3.84 -11.63 -9.20
C VAL A 275 -3.95 -10.53 -8.15
N VAL A 276 -3.78 -9.27 -8.56
CA VAL A 276 -3.93 -8.12 -7.66
C VAL A 276 -5.40 -7.90 -7.36
N VAL A 277 -5.76 -7.98 -6.08
CA VAL A 277 -7.15 -7.93 -5.60
C VAL A 277 -7.43 -6.71 -4.72
N GLY A 278 -6.37 -6.10 -4.20
CA GLY A 278 -6.45 -5.13 -3.12
C GLY A 278 -5.20 -4.28 -3.02
N ALA A 279 -5.16 -3.40 -2.02
CA ALA A 279 -3.96 -2.66 -1.69
C ALA A 279 -3.83 -2.41 -0.19
N LEU A 280 -2.57 -2.33 0.26
CA LEU A 280 -2.19 -1.70 1.52
C LEU A 280 -1.98 -0.21 1.25
N CYS A 281 -2.80 0.64 1.86
CA CYS A 281 -2.80 2.06 1.59
C CYS A 281 -2.42 2.85 2.84
N CYS A 282 -1.77 3.99 2.65
CA CYS A 282 -1.57 5.01 3.68
C CYS A 282 -2.08 6.35 3.15
N MET A 283 -2.68 7.15 4.02
CA MET A 283 -3.28 8.42 3.65
C MET A 283 -3.21 9.47 4.75
N ASP A 284 -3.15 10.72 4.33
CA ASP A 284 -2.98 11.88 5.20
C ASP A 284 -3.60 13.14 4.57
N GLU A 285 -4.00 14.07 5.43
CA GLU A 285 -4.39 15.44 5.07
C GLU A 285 -3.19 16.33 4.76
N THR A 286 -1.97 15.85 5.01
CA THR A 286 -0.71 16.52 4.71
C THR A 286 0.10 15.77 3.65
N SER A 287 0.74 16.49 2.73
CA SER A 287 1.58 15.90 1.69
C SER A 287 2.87 15.31 2.25
N HIS A 288 3.19 14.07 1.86
CA HIS A 288 4.43 13.39 2.22
C HIS A 288 5.36 13.16 1.03
N GLN A 289 6.65 13.10 1.30
CA GLN A 289 7.64 12.52 0.39
C GLN A 289 7.87 11.06 0.77
N MET A 290 8.17 10.23 -0.23
CA MET A 290 8.51 8.83 0.00
C MET A 290 9.96 8.57 -0.34
N THR A 291 10.71 8.03 0.61
CA THR A 291 12.08 7.57 0.39
C THR A 291 12.10 6.19 -0.26
N ARG A 292 13.23 5.86 -0.89
CA ARG A 292 13.52 4.52 -1.39
C ARG A 292 13.29 3.44 -0.33
N SER A 293 13.83 3.64 0.88
CA SER A 293 13.71 2.64 1.94
C SER A 293 12.27 2.44 2.41
N GLN A 294 11.48 3.52 2.50
CA GLN A 294 10.04 3.42 2.77
C GLN A 294 9.34 2.60 1.69
N TYR A 295 9.54 2.92 0.40
CA TYR A 295 8.95 2.16 -0.71
C TYR A 295 9.16 0.64 -0.56
N TRP A 296 10.40 0.21 -0.33
CA TRP A 296 10.70 -1.22 -0.19
C TRP A 296 10.14 -1.85 1.09
N ARG A 297 10.04 -1.09 2.20
CA ARG A 297 9.41 -1.59 3.43
C ARG A 297 7.90 -1.75 3.26
N LEU A 298 7.23 -0.79 2.62
CA LEU A 298 5.80 -0.92 2.31
C LEU A 298 5.53 -2.04 1.32
N MET A 299 6.39 -2.26 0.31
CA MET A 299 6.30 -3.44 -0.56
C MET A 299 6.36 -4.75 0.25
N LYS A 300 7.32 -4.87 1.18
CA LYS A 300 7.42 -6.06 2.06
C LYS A 300 6.19 -6.25 2.92
N LEU A 301 5.63 -5.17 3.46
CA LEU A 301 4.38 -5.19 4.23
C LEU A 301 3.17 -5.61 3.38
N ALA A 302 3.06 -5.13 2.14
CA ALA A 302 2.01 -5.51 1.20
C ALA A 302 2.11 -6.98 0.76
N ASP A 303 3.33 -7.49 0.54
CA ASP A 303 3.58 -8.90 0.29
C ASP A 303 3.21 -9.77 1.50
N ALA A 304 3.51 -9.33 2.72
CA ALA A 304 3.09 -10.02 3.94
C ALA A 304 1.56 -10.03 4.07
N ALA A 305 0.88 -8.91 3.77
CA ALA A 305 -0.58 -8.83 3.75
C ALA A 305 -1.18 -9.78 2.70
N SER A 306 -0.56 -9.88 1.52
CA SER A 306 -0.91 -10.83 0.46
C SER A 306 -0.86 -12.27 0.96
N ALA A 307 0.23 -12.65 1.65
CA ALA A 307 0.40 -13.99 2.19
C ALA A 307 -0.63 -14.30 3.30
N ILE A 308 -0.91 -13.34 4.18
CA ILE A 308 -1.93 -13.47 5.25
C ILE A 308 -3.32 -13.63 4.64
N LEU A 309 -3.70 -12.76 3.71
CA LEU A 309 -5.00 -12.81 3.03
C LEU A 309 -5.18 -14.15 2.31
N GLY A 310 -4.16 -14.59 1.56
CA GLY A 310 -4.16 -15.89 0.88
C GLY A 310 -4.27 -17.07 1.84
N LYS A 311 -3.61 -17.03 3.01
CA LYS A 311 -3.75 -18.05 4.05
C LYS A 311 -5.19 -18.15 4.56
N HIS A 312 -5.77 -17.02 4.98
CA HIS A 312 -7.15 -16.99 5.48
C HIS A 312 -8.17 -17.44 4.42
N ALA A 313 -7.97 -17.06 3.16
CA ALA A 313 -8.81 -17.53 2.06
C ALA A 313 -8.75 -19.05 1.91
N ASN A 314 -7.55 -19.63 1.93
CA ASN A 314 -7.37 -21.08 1.80
C ASN A 314 -7.98 -21.86 2.96
N GLU A 315 -7.82 -21.38 4.20
CA GLU A 315 -8.40 -22.01 5.39
C GLU A 315 -9.93 -22.01 5.32
N ARG A 316 -10.53 -20.92 4.82
CA ARG A 316 -11.98 -20.76 4.73
C ARG A 316 -12.64 -21.60 3.64
N ILE A 317 -11.93 -21.90 2.55
CA ILE A 317 -12.43 -22.75 1.47
C ILE A 317 -12.28 -24.23 1.82
N ALA A 318 -11.31 -24.57 2.67
CA ALA A 318 -11.06 -25.94 3.11
C ALA A 318 -12.01 -26.42 4.21
N GLY A 319 -12.61 -25.49 4.98
CA GLY A 319 -13.62 -25.76 6.01
C GLY A 319 -15.04 -25.63 5.48
#